data_AF-A0A3D3CE78-F1
#
_entry.id   AF-A0A3D3CE78-F1
#
_cell.length_a   1.000
_cell.length_b   1.000
_cell.length_c   1.000
_cell.angle_alpha   90.00
_cell.angle_beta   90.00
_cell.angle_gamma   90.00
#
_symmetry.space_group_name_H-M   'P 1'
#
loop_
_entity.id
_entity.type
_entity.pdbx_description
1 polymer ?
#
loop_
_entity_poly.entity_id
_entity_poly.type
_entity_poly.pdbx_seq_one_letter_code
_entity_poly.pdbx_strand_id
1 'polypeptide(L)'
;CEFDYSGVQAVKALKEEGYEVVLVNPNPATVMTTPGIADAIYLEPLKSRYLEEILQAERPDALLPTMGGQTALNLALELSDRGILDRWGVEVIGASIPSIRLAEDRGEFKRVAASAGLDTPRSVMVHSV
;
A
#
# COMPACT_ATOMS: atom_id res chain seq x y z
N CYS A 1 -15.97 1.74 2.69
CA CYS A 1 -16.56 0.38 2.74
C CYS A 1 -15.85 -0.58 1.77
N GLU A 2 -15.43 -0.11 0.61
CA GLU A 2 -14.69 -0.83 -0.43
C GLU A 2 -13.33 -1.39 0.03
N PHE A 3 -12.56 -0.64 0.81
CA PHE A 3 -11.24 -1.09 1.30
C PHE A 3 -11.34 -2.10 2.45
N ASP A 4 -12.41 -2.03 3.26
CA ASP A 4 -12.68 -3.06 4.27
C ASP A 4 -12.99 -4.40 3.59
N TYR A 5 -13.90 -4.40 2.62
CA TYR A 5 -14.19 -5.59 1.82
C TYR A 5 -12.94 -6.16 1.13
N SER A 6 -12.18 -5.30 0.45
CA SER A 6 -10.96 -5.72 -0.27
C SER A 6 -9.89 -6.25 0.69
N GLY A 7 -9.71 -5.60 1.84
CA GLY A 7 -8.79 -6.02 2.89
C GLY A 7 -9.15 -7.40 3.45
N VAL A 8 -10.43 -7.66 3.74
CA VAL A 8 -10.90 -8.99 4.18
C VAL A 8 -10.57 -10.07 3.14
N GLN A 9 -10.83 -9.80 1.85
CA GLN A 9 -10.52 -10.76 0.78
C GLN A 9 -9.02 -11.02 0.67
N ALA A 10 -8.19 -9.99 0.79
CA ALA A 10 -6.74 -10.13 0.74
C ALA A 10 -6.20 -10.97 1.90
N VAL A 11 -6.63 -10.69 3.13
CA VAL A 11 -6.22 -11.48 4.31
C VAL A 11 -6.64 -12.94 4.14
N LYS A 12 -7.88 -13.18 3.70
CA LYS A 12 -8.38 -14.53 3.48
C LYS A 12 -7.54 -15.30 2.44
N ALA A 13 -7.28 -14.68 1.29
CA ALA A 13 -6.50 -15.30 0.22
C ALA A 13 -5.06 -15.63 0.67
N LEU A 14 -4.40 -14.71 1.38
CA LEU A 14 -3.05 -14.94 1.92
C LEU A 14 -3.03 -16.09 2.94
N LYS A 15 -4.02 -16.15 3.83
CA LYS A 15 -4.11 -17.23 4.82
C LYS A 15 -4.43 -18.59 4.20
N GLU A 16 -5.24 -18.64 3.14
CA GLU A 16 -5.52 -19.88 2.40
C GLU A 16 -4.25 -20.46 1.75
N GLU A 17 -3.31 -19.60 1.37
CA GLU A 17 -1.99 -19.99 0.84
C GLU A 17 -0.94 -20.21 1.94
N GLY A 18 -1.32 -20.12 3.23
CA GLY A 18 -0.46 -20.42 4.36
C GLY A 18 0.47 -19.29 4.82
N TYR A 19 0.21 -18.05 4.40
CA TYR A 19 0.97 -16.88 4.88
C TYR A 19 0.48 -16.41 6.26
N GLU A 20 1.41 -15.92 7.06
CA GLU A 20 1.12 -15.13 8.26
C GLU A 20 0.81 -13.68 7.85
N VAL A 21 -0.28 -13.14 8.39
CA VAL A 21 -0.78 -11.82 7.99
C VAL A 21 -0.82 -10.86 9.18
N VAL A 22 -0.05 -9.78 9.07
CA VAL A 22 -0.11 -8.61 9.94
C VAL A 22 -0.93 -7.51 9.26
N LEU A 23 -2.01 -7.07 9.90
CA LEU A 23 -2.89 -6.03 9.39
C LEU A 23 -2.79 -4.75 10.23
N VAL A 24 -2.65 -3.59 9.56
CA VAL A 24 -2.69 -2.28 10.23
C VAL A 24 -3.87 -1.48 9.70
N ASN A 25 -4.83 -1.15 10.59
CA ASN A 25 -5.96 -0.28 10.26
C ASN A 25 -6.53 0.39 11.52
N PRO A 26 -6.46 1.72 11.66
CA PRO A 26 -6.94 2.43 12.84
C PRO A 26 -8.46 2.47 12.97
N ASN A 27 -9.23 2.02 11.97
CA ASN A 27 -10.68 2.03 12.04
C ASN A 27 -11.22 0.75 12.71
N PRO A 28 -11.68 0.80 13.98
CA PRO A 28 -12.20 -0.38 14.68
C PRO A 28 -13.56 -0.86 14.15
N ALA A 29 -14.26 -0.03 13.36
CA ALA A 29 -15.56 -0.34 12.79
C ALA A 29 -15.44 -1.01 11.41
N THR A 30 -14.46 -1.90 11.24
CA THR A 30 -14.23 -2.66 10.00
C THR A 30 -14.23 -4.16 10.25
N VAL A 31 -14.68 -4.93 9.27
CA VAL A 31 -14.67 -6.40 9.36
C VAL A 31 -13.23 -6.89 9.39
N MET A 32 -12.32 -6.29 8.61
CA MET A 32 -10.91 -6.70 8.56
C MET A 32 -10.19 -6.59 9.91
N THR A 33 -10.64 -5.71 10.81
CA THR A 33 -10.08 -5.57 12.17
C THR A 33 -10.72 -6.50 13.21
N THR A 34 -11.59 -7.43 12.78
CA THR A 34 -12.21 -8.41 13.70
C THR A 34 -11.16 -9.41 14.19
N PRO A 35 -11.11 -9.72 15.50
CA PRO A 35 -10.20 -10.73 16.02
C PRO A 35 -10.33 -12.07 15.28
N GLY A 36 -9.19 -12.65 14.89
CA GLY A 36 -9.13 -13.91 14.17
C GLY A 36 -9.13 -13.80 12.63
N ILE A 37 -9.32 -12.59 12.07
CA ILE A 37 -9.19 -12.38 10.62
C ILE A 37 -7.71 -12.48 10.20
N ALA A 38 -6.86 -11.63 10.76
CA ALA A 38 -5.40 -11.65 10.58
C ALA A 38 -4.72 -12.24 11.83
N ASP A 39 -3.44 -12.61 11.71
CA ASP A 39 -2.66 -13.20 12.81
C ASP A 39 -2.26 -12.14 13.84
N ALA A 40 -1.92 -10.94 13.36
CA ALA A 40 -1.79 -9.74 14.17
C ALA A 40 -2.59 -8.57 13.57
N ILE A 41 -3.25 -7.78 14.44
CA ILE A 41 -4.05 -6.62 14.05
C ILE A 41 -3.61 -5.42 14.89
N TYR A 42 -3.16 -4.37 14.21
CA TYR A 42 -2.76 -3.09 14.80
C TYR A 42 -3.78 -2.01 14.48
N LEU A 43 -4.37 -1.41 15.52
CA LEU A 43 -5.27 -0.25 15.40
C LEU A 43 -4.50 1.08 15.48
N GLU A 44 -3.24 1.07 15.03
CA GLU A 44 -2.34 2.22 15.10
C GLU A 44 -2.62 3.23 13.99
N PRO A 45 -2.31 4.53 14.19
CA PRO A 45 -2.41 5.53 13.14
C PRO A 45 -1.55 5.16 11.92
N LEU A 46 -2.12 5.33 10.73
CA LEU A 46 -1.41 5.13 9.45
C LEU A 46 -0.39 6.26 9.21
N LYS A 47 0.74 6.18 9.92
CA LYS A 47 1.89 7.09 9.78
C LYS A 47 3.17 6.26 9.79
N SER A 48 4.16 6.71 9.02
CA SER A 48 5.42 6.00 8.84
C SER A 48 6.15 5.64 10.14
N ARG A 49 6.09 6.47 11.19
CA ARG A 49 6.69 6.15 12.50
C ARG A 49 6.11 4.88 13.14
N TYR A 50 4.79 4.72 13.10
CA TYR A 50 4.11 3.59 13.72
C TYR A 50 4.29 2.34 12.87
N LEU A 51 4.27 2.50 11.55
CA LEU A 51 4.59 1.40 10.64
C LEU A 51 6.04 0.93 10.81
N GLU A 52 7.01 1.83 11.01
CA GLU A 52 8.40 1.46 11.27
C GLU A 52 8.54 0.64 12.58
N GLU A 53 7.81 1.01 13.65
CA GLU A 53 7.76 0.23 14.89
C GLU A 53 7.16 -1.17 14.68
N ILE A 54 6.07 -1.26 13.90
CA ILE A 54 5.43 -2.54 13.57
C ILE A 54 6.36 -3.41 12.70
N LEU A 55 7.00 -2.85 11.68
CA LEU A 55 7.99 -3.55 10.84
C LEU A 55 9.16 -4.08 11.68
N GLN A 56 9.60 -3.31 12.68
CA GLN A 56 10.66 -3.72 13.59
C GLN A 56 10.23 -4.89 14.51
N ALA A 57 8.99 -4.87 14.98
CA ALA A 57 8.44 -5.90 15.87
C ALA A 57 8.13 -7.20 15.13
N GLU A 58 7.42 -7.09 14.00
CA GLU A 58 6.86 -8.22 13.26
C GLU A 58 7.79 -8.78 12.18
N ARG A 59 8.75 -7.99 11.70
CA ARG A 59 9.73 -8.40 10.67
C ARG A 59 9.09 -9.08 9.45
N PRO A 60 8.07 -8.48 8.82
CA PRO A 60 7.42 -9.11 7.69
C PRO A 60 8.36 -9.17 6.49
N ASP A 61 8.28 -10.25 5.71
CA ASP A 61 9.04 -10.39 4.47
C ASP A 61 8.54 -9.42 3.38
N ALA A 62 7.24 -9.10 3.39
CA ALA A 62 6.61 -8.31 2.35
C ALA A 62 5.53 -7.33 2.86
N LEU A 63 5.29 -6.28 2.07
CA LEU A 63 4.26 -5.26 2.25
C LEU A 63 3.30 -5.25 1.05
N LEU A 64 1.99 -5.37 1.29
CA LEU A 64 0.94 -5.29 0.27
C LEU A 64 0.14 -3.97 0.41
N PRO A 65 0.51 -2.89 -0.30
CA PRO A 65 -0.11 -1.58 -0.12
C PRO A 65 -1.35 -1.33 -0.98
N THR A 66 -1.75 -2.28 -1.82
CA THR A 66 -2.78 -2.07 -2.86
C THR A 66 -4.23 -2.21 -2.35
N MET A 67 -4.41 -2.59 -1.08
CA MET A 67 -5.74 -2.85 -0.49
C MET A 67 -6.28 -1.69 0.35
N GLY A 68 -5.45 -0.69 0.67
CA GLY A 68 -5.79 0.43 1.55
C GLY A 68 -6.00 1.78 0.85
N GLY A 69 -6.27 1.76 -0.45
CA GLY A 69 -6.48 2.97 -1.25
C GLY A 69 -5.25 3.89 -1.30
N GLN A 70 -5.49 5.19 -1.55
CA GLN A 70 -4.42 6.18 -1.69
C GLN A 70 -3.54 6.29 -0.44
N THR A 71 -4.14 6.16 0.74
CA THR A 71 -3.41 6.25 2.01
C THR A 71 -2.31 5.20 2.09
N ALA A 72 -2.61 3.95 1.73
CA ALA A 72 -1.63 2.87 1.77
C ALA A 72 -0.55 3.03 0.68
N LEU A 73 -0.92 3.46 -0.53
CA LEU A 73 0.05 3.73 -1.60
C LEU A 73 1.03 4.85 -1.22
N ASN A 74 0.52 5.97 -0.69
CA ASN A 74 1.35 7.09 -0.26
C ASN A 74 2.30 6.69 0.88
N LEU A 75 1.83 5.87 1.84
CA LEU A 75 2.67 5.39 2.93
C LEU A 75 3.74 4.41 2.45
N ALA A 76 3.44 3.54 1.49
CA ALA A 76 4.46 2.67 0.89
C ALA A 76 5.56 3.48 0.20
N LEU A 77 5.19 4.53 -0.55
CA LEU A 77 6.15 5.47 -1.13
C LEU A 77 6.96 6.19 -0.05
N GLU A 78 6.31 6.68 1.01
CA GLU A 78 6.99 7.37 2.12
C GLU A 78 7.99 6.45 2.84
N LEU A 79 7.60 5.22 3.14
CA LEU A 79 8.49 4.22 3.77
C LEU A 79 9.67 3.88 2.88
N SER A 80 9.45 3.77 1.56
CA SER A 80 10.51 3.58 0.57
C SER A 80 11.45 4.79 0.48
N ASP A 81 10.91 6.01 0.39
CA ASP A 81 11.66 7.27 0.32
C ASP A 81 12.53 7.50 1.57
N ARG A 82 12.04 7.06 2.73
CA ARG A 82 12.77 7.11 3.99
C ARG A 82 13.80 5.96 4.16
N GLY A 83 13.90 5.05 3.19
CA GLY A 83 14.78 3.88 3.23
C GLY A 83 14.42 2.87 4.33
N ILE A 84 13.19 2.91 4.83
CA ILE A 84 12.72 2.06 5.94
C ILE A 84 12.51 0.63 5.45
N LEU A 85 11.94 0.47 4.25
CA LEU A 85 11.71 -0.86 3.66
C LEU A 85 13.02 -1.60 3.43
N ASP A 86 14.02 -0.93 2.84
CA ASP A 86 15.35 -1.50 2.62
C ASP A 86 16.06 -1.84 3.94
N ARG A 87 15.95 -0.96 4.96
CA ARG A 87 16.55 -1.19 6.28
C ARG A 87 16.03 -2.45 6.95
N TRP A 88 14.74 -2.74 6.78
CA TRP A 88 14.09 -3.90 7.39
C TRP A 88 13.96 -5.09 6.44
N GLY A 89 14.45 -4.99 5.19
CA GLY A 89 14.42 -6.07 4.21
C GLY A 89 13.01 -6.42 3.71
N VAL A 90 12.09 -5.45 3.67
CA VAL A 90 10.68 -5.67 3.34
C VAL A 90 10.44 -5.46 1.85
N GLU A 91 9.96 -6.49 1.15
CA GLU A 91 9.62 -6.42 -0.27
C GLU A 91 8.23 -5.84 -0.49
N VAL A 92 8.05 -4.90 -1.42
CA VAL A 92 6.71 -4.41 -1.79
C VAL A 92 6.12 -5.29 -2.88
N ILE A 93 5.01 -5.96 -2.56
CA ILE A 93 4.30 -6.88 -3.46
C ILE A 93 2.97 -6.28 -3.95
N GLY A 94 2.41 -6.88 -5.00
CA GLY A 94 1.17 -6.43 -5.65
C GLY A 94 1.38 -5.27 -6.61
N ALA A 95 2.05 -4.18 -6.19
CA ALA A 95 2.48 -3.09 -7.05
C ALA A 95 3.86 -2.57 -6.63
N SER A 96 4.82 -2.61 -7.55
CA SER A 96 6.17 -2.13 -7.27
C SER A 96 6.20 -0.62 -6.98
N ILE A 97 7.14 -0.15 -6.15
CA ILE A 97 7.33 1.29 -5.87
C ILE A 97 7.44 2.12 -7.16
N PRO A 98 8.25 1.71 -8.18
CA PRO A 98 8.27 2.40 -9.46
C PRO A 98 6.90 2.45 -10.16
N SER A 99 6.14 1.35 -10.15
CA SER A 99 4.80 1.31 -10.76
C SER A 99 3.82 2.24 -10.05
N ILE A 100 3.86 2.32 -8.72
CA ILE A 100 3.02 3.22 -7.94
C ILE A 100 3.34 4.67 -8.30
N ARG A 101 4.62 5.08 -8.30
CA ARG A 101 5.01 6.46 -8.67
C ARG A 101 4.58 6.83 -10.08
N LEU A 102 4.76 5.89 -11.02
CA LEU A 102 4.40 6.08 -12.42
C LEU A 102 2.90 6.34 -12.61
N ALA A 103 2.07 5.64 -11.85
CA ALA A 103 0.62 5.78 -11.91
C ALA A 103 0.11 7.07 -11.24
N GLU A 104 0.76 7.49 -10.15
CA GLU A 104 0.37 8.68 -9.37
C GLU A 104 0.82 10.00 -10.01
N ASP A 105 1.95 10.01 -10.73
CA ASP A 105 2.38 11.17 -11.48
C ASP A 105 1.62 11.26 -12.82
N ARG A 106 0.71 12.23 -12.90
CA ARG A 106 -0.13 12.44 -14.10
C ARG A 106 0.68 12.72 -15.38
N GLY A 107 1.86 13.33 -15.25
CA GLY A 107 2.76 13.61 -16.38
C GLY A 107 3.50 12.36 -16.86
N GLU A 108 3.98 11.53 -15.94
CA GLU A 108 4.54 10.22 -16.23
C GLU A 108 3.48 9.28 -16.81
N PHE A 109 2.30 9.21 -16.20
CA PHE A 109 1.17 8.40 -16.69
C PHE A 109 0.82 8.77 -18.15
N LYS A 110 0.76 10.06 -18.48
CA LYS A 110 0.52 10.53 -19.85
C LYS A 110 1.62 10.09 -20.82
N ARG A 111 2.89 10.11 -20.38
CA ARG A 111 4.02 9.62 -21.19
C ARG A 111 3.94 8.12 -21.44
N VAL A 112 3.52 7.35 -20.45
CA VAL A 112 3.31 5.90 -20.57
C VAL A 112 2.15 5.58 -21.52
N ALA A 113 1.03 6.30 -21.39
CA ALA A 113 -0.10 6.14 -22.32
C ALA A 113 0.33 6.46 -23.76
N ALA A 114 1.07 7.55 -23.96
CA ALA A 114 1.59 7.93 -25.27
C ALA A 114 2.59 6.90 -25.84
N SER A 115 3.50 6.36 -25.02
CA SER A 115 4.44 5.32 -25.46
C SER A 115 3.77 3.99 -25.80
N ALA A 116 2.62 3.72 -25.19
CA ALA A 116 1.75 2.58 -25.51
C ALA A 116 0.83 2.83 -26.73
N GLY A 117 0.88 4.02 -27.34
CA GLY A 117 0.02 4.39 -28.48
C GLY A 117 -1.44 4.68 -28.09
N LEU A 118 -1.71 5.02 -26.83
CA LEU A 118 -3.03 5.37 -26.33
C LEU A 118 -3.25 6.89 -26.36
N ASP A 119 -4.44 7.29 -26.80
CA ASP A 119 -4.83 8.70 -26.82
C ASP A 119 -5.16 9.22 -25.41
N THR A 120 -4.78 10.47 -25.14
CA THR A 120 -5.14 11.19 -23.92
C THR A 120 -5.70 12.57 -24.25
N PRO A 121 -6.66 13.11 -23.46
CA PRO A 121 -7.14 14.47 -23.67
C PRO A 121 -5.99 15.48 -23.65
N ARG A 122 -6.12 16.56 -24.45
CA ARG A 122 -5.14 17.64 -24.46
C ARG A 122 -5.05 18.26 -23.06
N SER A 123 -3.86 18.25 -22.48
CA SER A 123 -3.60 18.64 -21.10
C SER A 123 -2.14 19.05 -20.91
N VAL A 124 -1.88 19.88 -19.89
CA VAL A 124 -0.54 20.30 -19.46
C VAL A 124 -0.46 20.21 -17.92
N MET A 125 0.71 19.85 -17.41
CA MET A 125 0.98 19.85 -15.96
C MET A 125 1.27 21.28 -15.49
N VAL A 126 0.62 21.69 -14.41
CA VAL A 126 0.78 23.03 -13.81
C VAL A 126 1.18 22.85 -12.34
N HIS A 127 2.25 23.51 -11.94
CA HIS A 127 2.81 23.40 -10.57
C HIS A 127 2.73 24.72 -9.78
N SER A 128 2.22 25.79 -10.39
CA SER A 128 2.02 27.11 -9.79
C SER A 128 0.83 27.81 -10.44
N VAL A 129 0.04 28.55 -9.66
CA VAL A 129 -1.04 29.43 -10.14
C VAL A 129 -0.55 30.86 -10.23
#